data_AF-A0A6D2HU91-F1
#
_entry.id   AF-A0A6D2HU91-F1
#
_cell.length_a   1.000
_cell.length_b   1.000
_cell.length_c   1.000
_cell.angle_alpha   90.00
_cell.angle_beta   90.00
_cell.angle_gamma   90.00
#
_symmetry.space_group_name_H-M   'P 1'
#
loop_
_entity.id
_entity.type
_entity.pdbx_description
1 polymer ?
#
loop_
_entity_poly.entity_id
_entity_poly.type
_entity_poly.pdbx_seq_one_letter_code
_entity_poly.pdbx_strand_id
1 'polypeptide(L)'
;MTAVAGSRPWNAFLQALVLISLSFPTLSTAYRAGDIVRMSKMGQYHSSRTTWHDVIGKHCPIFAVNREVLIPIAKPIGYTGTDPYKIKFQIGSEKFLIHWLLVINRKSSEVPMIDVNLRYSGGDLLGVTAQVTDMPHSCT
;
A
#
# COMPACT_ATOMS: atom_id res chain seq x y z
N MET A 1 -53.99 43.01 -9.95
CA MET A 1 -54.00 41.77 -9.15
C MET A 1 -52.82 40.91 -9.59
N THR A 2 -51.72 40.92 -8.85
CA THR A 2 -50.52 40.12 -9.15
C THR A 2 -50.46 38.95 -8.16
N ALA A 3 -50.56 37.73 -8.68
CA ALA A 3 -50.52 36.52 -7.88
C ALA A 3 -49.09 36.25 -7.40
N VAL A 4 -48.89 36.19 -6.08
CA VAL A 4 -47.65 35.74 -5.46
C VAL A 4 -47.65 34.22 -5.47
N ALA A 5 -46.81 33.63 -6.32
CA ALA A 5 -46.63 32.19 -6.40
C ALA A 5 -45.89 31.68 -5.15
N GLY A 6 -46.61 30.99 -4.26
CA GLY A 6 -46.05 30.33 -3.09
C GLY A 6 -45.12 29.18 -3.51
N SER A 7 -43.83 29.30 -3.21
CA SER A 7 -42.86 28.22 -3.38
C SER A 7 -43.24 27.03 -2.51
N ARG A 8 -43.47 25.86 -3.13
CA ARG A 8 -43.79 24.60 -2.44
C ARG A 8 -42.60 24.18 -1.54
N PRO A 9 -42.83 23.85 -0.26
CA PRO A 9 -41.76 23.56 0.72
C PRO A 9 -40.88 22.36 0.33
N TRP A 10 -41.37 21.47 -0.54
CA TRP A 10 -40.63 20.33 -1.07
C TRP A 10 -39.41 20.74 -1.90
N ASN A 11 -39.47 21.89 -2.58
CA ASN A 11 -38.36 22.40 -3.38
C ASN A 11 -37.23 22.92 -2.51
N ALA A 12 -37.54 23.54 -1.36
CA ALA A 12 -36.55 24.01 -0.41
C ALA A 12 -35.80 22.85 0.26
N PHE A 13 -36.49 21.74 0.57
CA PHE A 13 -35.86 20.52 1.08
C PHE A 13 -34.93 19.86 0.07
N LEU A 14 -35.36 19.75 -1.20
CA LEU A 14 -34.52 19.21 -2.28
C LEU A 14 -33.31 20.10 -2.55
N GLN A 15 -33.49 21.42 -2.54
CA GLN A 15 -32.38 22.39 -2.66
C GLN A 15 -31.41 22.27 -1.49
N ALA A 16 -31.91 22.16 -0.26
CA ALA A 16 -31.06 21.96 0.91
C ALA A 16 -30.28 20.63 0.83
N LEU A 17 -30.91 19.55 0.38
CA LEU A 17 -30.26 18.24 0.22
C LEU A 17 -29.13 18.28 -0.84
N VAL A 18 -29.35 18.98 -1.96
CA VAL A 18 -28.33 19.18 -3.00
C VAL A 18 -27.18 20.06 -2.51
N LEU A 19 -27.46 21.11 -1.74
CA LEU A 19 -26.42 21.95 -1.16
C LEU A 19 -25.60 21.19 -0.10
N ILE A 20 -26.24 20.34 0.70
CA ILE A 20 -25.58 19.47 1.68
C ILE A 20 -24.68 18.46 0.98
N SER A 21 -25.13 17.81 -0.09
CA SER A 21 -24.31 16.84 -0.82
C SER A 21 -23.08 17.47 -1.50
N LEU A 22 -23.20 18.72 -1.97
CA LEU A 22 -22.08 19.49 -2.54
C LEU A 22 -21.08 19.98 -1.48
N SER A 23 -21.50 20.05 -0.21
CA SER A 23 -20.65 20.51 0.90
C SER A 23 -19.73 19.42 1.47
N PHE A 24 -19.91 18.15 1.09
CA PHE A 24 -18.99 17.09 1.47
C PHE A 24 -17.71 17.20 0.64
N PRO A 25 -16.56 17.55 1.24
CA PRO A 25 -15.30 17.50 0.51
C PRO A 25 -15.06 16.07 0.04
N THR A 26 -14.80 15.90 -1.24
CA THR A 26 -14.24 14.66 -1.75
C THR A 26 -12.85 14.52 -1.14
N LEU A 27 -12.70 13.65 -0.14
CA LEU A 27 -11.41 13.36 0.49
C LEU A 27 -10.55 12.53 -0.47
N SER A 28 -10.13 13.14 -1.58
CA SER A 28 -9.07 12.59 -2.41
C SER A 28 -7.74 12.97 -1.78
N THR A 29 -7.24 12.09 -0.89
CA THR A 29 -5.91 12.25 -0.31
C THR A 29 -4.86 11.86 -1.35
N ALA A 30 -4.36 12.84 -2.10
CA ALA A 30 -3.25 12.64 -3.01
C ALA A 30 -1.93 12.60 -2.22
N TYR A 31 -1.02 11.68 -2.56
CA TYR A 31 0.30 11.63 -1.94
C TYR A 31 1.14 12.84 -2.37
N ARG A 32 1.94 13.33 -1.44
CA ARG A 32 3.03 14.27 -1.69
C ARG A 32 4.35 13.51 -1.65
N ALA A 33 5.35 14.03 -2.37
CA ALA A 33 6.70 13.50 -2.27
C ALA A 33 7.16 13.53 -0.80
N GLY A 34 7.64 12.39 -0.29
CA GLY A 34 8.00 12.23 1.12
C GLY A 34 6.92 11.59 1.99
N ASP A 35 5.69 11.44 1.51
CA ASP A 35 4.63 10.79 2.28
C ASP A 35 4.89 9.28 2.43
N ILE A 36 4.46 8.73 3.57
CA ILE A 36 4.53 7.30 3.83
C ILE A 36 3.44 6.59 3.01
N VAL A 37 3.85 5.65 2.16
CA VAL A 37 2.93 4.74 1.49
C VAL A 37 2.65 3.58 2.45
N ARG A 38 1.41 3.48 2.92
CA ARG A 38 1.01 2.40 3.84
C ARG A 38 1.28 1.04 3.23
N MET A 39 1.91 0.16 4.00
CA MET A 39 2.24 -1.19 3.57
C MET A 39 1.98 -2.18 4.69
N SER A 40 1.47 -3.36 4.35
CA SER A 40 1.39 -4.51 5.24
C SER A 40 1.99 -5.74 4.55
N LYS A 41 2.37 -6.74 5.33
CA LYS A 41 3.02 -7.96 4.84
C LYS A 41 2.48 -9.22 5.50
N MET A 42 2.57 -10.34 4.78
CA MET A 42 2.25 -11.67 5.26
C MET A 42 3.38 -12.63 4.86
N GLY A 43 3.85 -13.45 5.80
CA GLY A 43 4.84 -14.49 5.56
C GLY A 43 4.21 -15.87 5.40
N GLN A 44 4.85 -16.74 4.64
CA GLN A 44 4.56 -18.17 4.58
C GLN A 44 5.84 -18.97 4.75
N TYR A 45 5.81 -19.91 5.68
CA TYR A 45 6.88 -20.88 5.95
C TYR A 45 6.25 -22.23 6.28
N HIS A 46 6.75 -23.32 5.69
CA HIS A 46 6.23 -24.67 5.94
C HIS A 46 4.70 -24.78 5.80
N SER A 47 4.15 -24.15 4.75
CA SER A 47 2.68 -24.03 4.53
C SER A 47 1.88 -23.31 5.62
N SER A 48 2.52 -22.90 6.72
CA SER A 48 1.97 -22.03 7.74
C SER A 48 2.10 -20.57 7.30
N ARG A 49 1.05 -19.80 7.53
CA ARG A 49 0.98 -18.38 7.17
C ARG A 49 0.85 -17.53 8.42
N THR A 50 1.57 -16.42 8.46
CA THR A 50 1.32 -15.40 9.47
C THR A 50 0.03 -14.65 9.13
N THR A 51 -0.49 -13.89 10.09
CA THR A 51 -1.49 -12.87 9.76
C THR A 51 -0.84 -11.74 8.97
N TRP A 52 -1.67 -10.82 8.46
CA TRP A 52 -1.17 -9.54 7.98
C TRP A 52 -0.56 -8.76 9.14
N HIS A 53 0.60 -8.18 8.90
CA HIS A 53 1.30 -7.31 9.83
C HIS A 53 1.56 -5.98 9.14
N ASP A 54 1.11 -4.89 9.75
CA ASP A 54 1.42 -3.56 9.27
C ASP A 54 2.92 -3.28 9.38
N VAL A 55 3.44 -2.66 8.33
CA VAL A 55 4.79 -2.13 8.33
C VAL A 55 4.70 -0.70 8.85
N ILE A 56 5.56 -0.36 9.82
CA ILE A 56 5.42 0.89 10.58
C ILE A 56 6.54 1.86 10.22
N GLY A 57 6.15 3.10 9.93
CA GLY A 57 7.03 4.26 9.86
C GLY A 57 8.17 4.07 8.87
N LYS A 58 9.41 4.04 9.40
CA LYS A 58 10.65 4.02 8.61
C LYS A 58 10.81 2.79 7.71
N HIS A 59 10.05 1.73 7.91
CA HIS A 59 10.12 0.51 7.10
C HIS A 59 9.18 0.54 5.90
N CYS A 60 8.30 1.54 5.81
CA CYS A 60 7.40 1.71 4.68
C CYS A 60 8.10 2.38 3.48
N PRO A 61 7.61 2.13 2.26
CA PRO A 61 7.99 2.92 1.11
C PRO A 61 7.61 4.39 1.30
N ILE A 62 8.41 5.27 0.70
CA ILE A 62 8.16 6.72 0.68
C ILE A 62 7.77 7.12 -0.72
N PHE A 63 6.69 7.87 -0.86
CA PHE A 63 6.17 8.28 -2.14
C PHE A 63 7.16 9.20 -2.86
N ALA A 64 7.42 8.90 -4.14
CA ALA A 64 8.37 9.62 -5.00
C ALA A 64 9.82 9.69 -4.47
N VAL A 65 10.23 8.78 -3.57
CA VAL A 65 11.59 8.74 -3.01
C VAL A 65 12.12 7.31 -3.03
N ASN A 66 13.23 7.10 -3.74
CA ASN A 66 13.96 5.84 -3.70
C ASN A 66 14.65 5.69 -2.35
N ARG A 67 14.48 4.52 -1.73
CA ARG A 67 15.13 4.21 -0.47
C ARG A 67 15.23 2.70 -0.27
N GLU A 68 16.27 2.32 0.45
CA GLU A 68 16.45 0.95 0.91
C GLU A 68 16.07 0.86 2.39
N VAL A 69 15.41 -0.25 2.76
CA VAL A 69 14.96 -0.49 4.12
C VAL A 69 15.10 -1.96 4.47
N LEU A 70 15.55 -2.23 5.69
CA LEU A 70 15.48 -3.57 6.26
C LEU A 70 14.04 -3.84 6.70
N ILE A 71 13.42 -4.90 6.19
CA ILE A 71 12.07 -5.30 6.61
C ILE A 71 12.21 -6.43 7.64
N PRO A 72 11.75 -6.24 8.89
CA PRO A 72 11.78 -7.31 9.88
C PRO A 72 10.83 -8.44 9.47
N ILE A 73 11.34 -9.66 9.40
CA ILE A 73 10.54 -10.88 9.25
C ILE A 73 10.46 -11.59 10.61
N ALA A 74 9.26 -12.04 10.96
CA ALA A 74 9.11 -12.87 12.16
C ALA A 74 9.88 -14.17 11.92
N LYS A 75 10.72 -14.56 12.90
CA LYS A 75 11.38 -15.87 12.85
C LYS A 75 10.30 -16.95 12.84
N PRO A 76 10.23 -17.80 11.80
CA PRO A 76 9.21 -18.84 11.77
C PRO A 76 9.48 -19.89 12.85
N ILE A 77 8.40 -20.47 13.38
CA ILE A 77 8.47 -21.57 14.36
C ILE A 77 9.11 -22.78 13.66
N GLY A 78 10.15 -23.36 14.26
CA GLY A 78 10.85 -24.52 13.67
C GLY A 78 11.71 -24.17 12.46
N TYR A 79 12.26 -22.95 12.39
CA TYR A 79 13.20 -22.57 11.32
C TYR A 79 14.45 -23.47 11.30
N THR A 80 14.59 -24.26 10.24
CA THR A 80 15.76 -25.15 9.98
C THR A 80 16.67 -24.61 8.89
N GLY A 81 16.27 -23.53 8.19
CA GLY A 81 17.01 -22.97 7.05
C GLY A 81 16.82 -23.72 5.72
N THR A 82 16.16 -24.88 5.73
CA THR A 82 15.97 -25.72 4.55
C THR A 82 14.68 -25.42 3.78
N ASP A 83 13.66 -24.89 4.45
CA ASP A 83 12.35 -24.68 3.84
C ASP A 83 12.22 -23.30 3.18
N PRO A 84 11.46 -23.19 2.07
CA PRO A 84 11.25 -21.92 1.39
C PRO A 84 10.42 -20.97 2.25
N TYR A 85 10.92 -19.75 2.38
CA TYR A 85 10.16 -18.65 2.97
C TYR A 85 9.64 -17.74 1.86
N LYS A 86 8.33 -17.51 1.84
CA LYS A 86 7.68 -16.58 0.90
C LYS A 86 7.06 -15.42 1.65
N ILE A 87 7.02 -14.25 1.02
CA ILE A 87 6.39 -13.05 1.58
C ILE A 87 5.41 -12.45 0.56
N LYS A 88 4.34 -11.85 1.06
CA LYS A 88 3.30 -11.17 0.29
C LYS A 88 3.11 -9.76 0.86
N PHE A 89 2.76 -8.78 0.03
CA PHE A 89 2.56 -7.39 0.46
C PHE A 89 1.21 -6.83 0.01
N GLN A 90 0.66 -5.93 0.83
CA GLN A 90 -0.38 -4.98 0.43
C GLN A 90 0.20 -3.58 0.55
N ILE A 91 0.01 -2.73 -0.46
CA ILE A 91 0.61 -1.40 -0.55
C ILE A 91 -0.46 -0.37 -0.96
N GLY A 92 -0.35 0.84 -0.41
CA GLY A 92 -1.23 1.95 -0.73
C GLY A 92 -2.62 1.80 -0.12
N SER A 93 -2.68 1.50 1.18
CA SER A 93 -3.95 1.23 1.89
C SER A 93 -4.71 0.06 1.27
N GLU A 94 -4.02 -1.06 1.07
CA GLU A 94 -4.56 -2.31 0.53
C GLU A 94 -5.01 -2.27 -0.95
N LYS A 95 -4.83 -1.14 -1.63
CA LYS A 95 -5.18 -0.97 -3.05
C LYS A 95 -4.39 -1.91 -3.97
N PHE A 96 -3.11 -2.15 -3.67
CA PHE A 96 -2.23 -2.98 -4.50
C PHE A 96 -1.76 -4.21 -3.74
N LEU A 97 -2.04 -5.39 -4.32
CA LEU A 97 -1.63 -6.68 -3.77
C LEU A 97 -0.47 -7.25 -4.59
N ILE A 98 0.68 -7.40 -3.93
CA ILE A 98 1.84 -8.11 -4.48
C ILE A 98 1.69 -9.59 -4.13
N HIS A 99 1.83 -10.49 -5.11
CA HIS A 99 1.72 -11.93 -4.86
C HIS A 99 2.96 -12.50 -4.14
N TRP A 100 2.93 -13.79 -3.78
CA TRP A 100 4.02 -14.45 -3.06
C TRP A 100 5.38 -14.33 -3.75
N LEU A 101 6.34 -13.73 -3.04
CA LEU A 101 7.74 -13.58 -3.43
C LEU A 101 8.61 -14.54 -2.61
N LEU A 102 9.46 -15.34 -3.28
CA LEU A 102 10.36 -16.28 -2.62
C LEU A 102 11.63 -15.55 -2.12
N VAL A 103 11.88 -15.60 -0.81
CA VAL A 103 12.97 -14.85 -0.16
C VAL A 103 14.05 -15.78 0.41
N ILE A 104 13.69 -16.88 1.07
CA ILE A 104 14.64 -17.86 1.62
C ILE A 104 14.54 -19.17 0.84
N ASN A 105 15.65 -19.91 0.74
CA ASN A 105 15.82 -21.10 -0.09
C ASN A 105 15.65 -20.76 -1.59
N ARG A 106 16.35 -19.70 -2.00
CA ARG A 106 16.55 -19.35 -3.41
C ARG A 106 17.76 -20.11 -3.95
N LYS A 107 17.92 -20.12 -5.28
CA LYS A 107 19.12 -20.67 -5.92
C LYS A 107 20.40 -19.88 -5.59
N SER A 108 20.26 -18.60 -5.26
CA SER A 108 21.36 -17.72 -4.88
C SER A 108 21.60 -17.77 -3.37
N SER A 109 22.88 -17.71 -2.98
CA SER A 109 23.35 -17.58 -1.60
C SER A 109 23.39 -16.13 -1.11
N GLU A 110 23.21 -15.16 -2.01
CA GLU A 110 23.24 -13.75 -1.65
C GLU A 110 22.01 -13.34 -0.83
N VAL A 111 22.18 -12.26 -0.05
CA VAL A 111 21.08 -11.69 0.72
C VAL A 111 19.98 -11.25 -0.24
N PRO A 112 18.73 -11.70 -0.07
CA PRO A 112 17.65 -11.33 -0.98
C PRO A 112 17.25 -9.88 -0.74
N MET A 113 17.16 -9.10 -1.82
CA MET A 113 16.57 -7.77 -1.83
C MET A 113 15.22 -7.81 -2.54
N ILE A 114 14.24 -7.06 -2.05
CA ILE A 114 12.94 -6.93 -2.72
C ILE A 114 12.90 -5.53 -3.34
N ASP A 115 13.06 -5.48 -4.65
CA ASP A 115 12.93 -4.26 -5.43
C ASP A 115 11.44 -3.97 -5.66
N VAL A 116 10.98 -2.81 -5.17
CA VAL A 116 9.58 -2.38 -5.25
C VAL A 116 9.51 -1.09 -6.04
N ASN A 117 8.85 -1.15 -7.19
CA ASN A 117 8.64 0.01 -8.05
C ASN A 117 7.22 0.56 -7.88
N LEU A 118 7.13 1.79 -7.37
CA LEU A 118 5.88 2.54 -7.23
C LEU A 118 5.66 3.36 -8.50
N ARG A 119 4.66 2.98 -9.29
CA ARG A 119 4.23 3.76 -10.45
C ARG A 119 3.22 4.82 -10.02
N TYR A 120 3.51 6.08 -10.26
CA TYR A 120 2.65 7.19 -9.89
C TYR A 120 2.57 8.26 -10.98
N SER A 121 1.54 9.10 -10.91
CA SER A 121 1.40 10.31 -11.72
C SER A 121 0.82 11.42 -10.84
N GLY A 122 1.50 12.56 -10.75
CA GLY A 122 1.16 13.57 -9.75
C GLY A 122 1.23 12.98 -8.34
N GLY A 123 0.14 13.09 -7.58
CA GLY A 123 0.01 12.46 -6.25
C GLY A 123 -0.70 11.10 -6.25
N ASP A 124 -1.03 10.55 -7.43
CA ASP A 124 -1.81 9.33 -7.53
C ASP A 124 -0.92 8.10 -7.74
N LEU A 125 -1.05 7.12 -6.85
CA LEU A 125 -0.43 5.82 -7.01
C LEU A 125 -1.23 4.98 -8.02
N LEU A 126 -0.60 4.71 -9.17
CA LEU A 126 -1.19 4.01 -10.32
C LEU A 126 -0.95 2.50 -10.28
N GLY A 127 0.17 2.06 -9.71
CA GLY A 127 0.53 0.66 -9.68
C GLY A 127 1.75 0.38 -8.80
N VAL A 128 1.90 -0.88 -8.42
CA VAL A 128 3.10 -1.35 -7.71
C VAL A 128 3.54 -2.67 -8.33
N THR A 129 4.83 -2.78 -8.64
CA THR A 129 5.46 -4.04 -9.02
C THR A 129 6.56 -4.36 -8.02
N ALA A 130 6.80 -5.65 -7.78
CA ALA A 130 7.90 -6.07 -6.94
C ALA A 130 8.56 -7.34 -7.46
N GLN A 131 9.86 -7.42 -7.29
CA GLN A 131 10.68 -8.57 -7.67
C GLN A 131 11.76 -8.82 -6.63
N VAL A 132 12.21 -10.07 -6.53
CA VAL A 132 13.30 -10.42 -5.60
C VAL A 132 14.60 -10.50 -6.39
N THR A 133 15.56 -9.66 -6.04
CA THR A 133 16.90 -9.60 -6.63
C THR A 133 17.95 -10.06 -5.61
N ASP A 134 19.17 -10.30 -6.07
CA ASP A 134 20.32 -10.41 -5.16
C ASP A 134 20.73 -9.02 -4.68
N MET A 135 21.17 -8.92 -3.43
CA MET A 135 21.71 -7.67 -2.90
C MET A 135 22.92 -7.23 -3.73
N PRO A 136 22.95 -6.00 -4.27
CA PRO A 136 24.10 -5.53 -5.02
C PRO A 136 25.32 -5.42 -4.11
N HIS A 137 26.48 -5.83 -4.62
CA HIS A 137 27.76 -5.78 -3.90
C HIS A 137 28.37 -4.37 -3.79
N SER A 138 27.76 -3.38 -4.44
CA SER A 138 28.18 -1.98 -4.43
C SER A 138 26.97 -1.07 -4.42
N CYS A 139 26.88 -0.16 -3.45
CA CYS A 139 25.86 0.89 -3.41
C CYS A 139 26.21 1.97 -4.45
N THR A 140 25.35 2.20 -5.43
CA THR A 140 25.41 3.35 -6.36
C THR A 140 24.51 4.47 -5.90
#